data_AF-M0M4I8-F1
#
_entry.id   AF-M0M4I8-F1
#
_cell.length_a   1.000
_cell.length_b   1.000
_cell.length_c   1.000
_cell.angle_alpha   90.00
_cell.angle_beta   90.00
_cell.angle_gamma   90.00
#
_symmetry.space_group_name_H-M   'P 1'
#
loop_
_entity.id
_entity.type
_entity.pdbx_description
1 polymer ?
#
loop_
_entity_poly.entity_id
_entity_poly.type
_entity_poly.pdbx_seq_one_letter_code
_entity_poly.pdbx_strand_id
1 'polypeptide(L)'
;MTQSDVDTDADASGEADAEGSLRERVEQWISREMPIIQMHGGTSAVRKADPETGEVVVELGGGCKGCSVSDVTTGNIEAALIEWPEVEEVTVRVPDARDSLGGPDQPESIMGVDRTEGGRGDWGSSNPGKDHL
;
A
#
# COMPACT_ATOMS: atom_id res chain seq x y z
N MET A 1 17.03 26.58 52.32
CA MET A 1 15.71 25.94 52.13
C MET A 1 15.11 26.62 50.92
N THR A 2 14.96 26.05 49.73
CA THR A 2 14.56 24.71 49.27
C THR A 2 15.18 24.56 47.85
N GLN A 3 16.00 23.56 47.49
CA GLN A 3 15.66 22.21 46.99
C GLN A 3 14.29 22.11 46.29
N SER A 4 14.24 21.33 45.19
CA SER A 4 13.09 21.01 44.32
C SER A 4 13.06 21.85 43.02
N ASP A 5 13.18 21.32 41.80
CA ASP A 5 13.08 19.93 41.31
C ASP A 5 13.92 19.73 40.04
N VAL A 6 14.58 18.58 39.96
CA VAL A 6 15.05 17.97 38.71
C VAL A 6 13.89 17.12 38.24
N ASP A 7 13.20 17.55 37.18
CA ASP A 7 12.23 16.73 36.47
C ASP A 7 12.80 16.43 35.07
N THR A 8 13.45 15.28 35.04
CA THR A 8 13.44 14.26 33.99
C THR A 8 12.44 14.50 32.86
N ASP A 9 12.96 14.72 31.65
CA ASP A 9 12.36 14.24 30.40
C ASP A 9 13.47 14.23 29.33
N ALA A 10 14.31 13.20 29.40
CA ALA A 10 15.40 12.95 28.47
C ALA A 10 15.49 11.45 28.19
N ASP A 11 14.35 10.85 27.85
CA ASP A 11 14.25 9.45 27.43
C ASP A 11 13.09 9.35 26.42
N ALA A 12 13.26 10.02 25.29
CA ALA A 12 12.38 9.90 24.11
C ALA A 12 13.15 10.14 22.79
N SER A 13 14.46 10.41 22.89
CA SER A 13 15.32 10.65 21.71
C SER A 13 16.09 9.38 21.32
N GLY A 14 16.50 8.54 22.28
CA GLY A 14 17.28 7.33 21.99
C GLY A 14 16.54 6.25 21.19
N GLU A 15 15.23 6.08 21.44
CA GLU A 15 14.38 5.11 20.73
C GLU A 15 14.07 5.59 19.31
N ALA A 16 13.66 6.86 19.15
CA ALA A 16 13.36 7.45 17.85
C ALA A 16 14.58 7.54 16.92
N ASP A 17 15.79 7.72 17.47
CA ASP A 17 17.05 7.68 16.71
C ASP A 17 17.35 6.26 16.20
N ALA A 18 17.06 5.22 17.00
CA ALA A 18 17.23 3.83 16.61
C ALA A 18 16.17 3.38 15.59
N GLU A 19 14.90 3.66 15.85
CA GLU A 19 13.77 3.41 14.93
C GLU A 19 13.95 4.15 13.60
N GLY A 20 14.35 5.42 13.67
CA GLY A 20 14.73 6.21 12.50
C GLY A 20 15.86 5.53 11.71
N SER A 21 16.90 5.07 12.40
CA SER A 21 18.04 4.41 11.74
C SER A 21 17.68 3.10 11.03
N LEU A 22 16.86 2.23 11.64
CA LEU A 22 16.44 0.97 10.99
C LEU A 22 15.50 1.29 9.81
N ARG A 23 14.52 2.17 10.02
CA ARG A 23 13.60 2.60 8.97
C ARG A 23 14.35 3.16 7.76
N GLU A 24 15.28 4.08 7.97
CA GLU A 24 16.07 4.71 6.91
C GLU A 24 16.95 3.68 6.17
N ARG A 25 17.49 2.69 6.89
CA ARG A 25 18.26 1.59 6.29
C ARG A 25 17.38 0.71 5.40
N VAL A 26 16.19 0.36 5.86
CA VAL A 26 15.22 -0.42 5.06
C VAL A 26 14.79 0.38 3.82
N GLU A 27 14.47 1.66 3.95
CA GLU A 27 14.09 2.53 2.82
C GLU A 27 15.21 2.65 1.77
N GLN A 28 16.47 2.81 2.23
CA GLN A 28 17.63 2.81 1.34
C GLN A 28 17.87 1.46 0.67
N TRP A 29 17.71 0.36 1.41
CA TRP A 29 17.88 -0.98 0.88
C TRP A 29 16.84 -1.26 -0.22
N ILE A 30 15.55 -0.99 0.06
CA ILE A 30 14.46 -1.15 -0.92
C ILE A 30 14.75 -0.35 -2.19
N SER A 31 15.19 0.90 -2.05
CA SER A 31 15.50 1.77 -3.19
C SER A 31 16.68 1.27 -4.03
N ARG A 32 17.64 0.56 -3.42
CA ARG A 32 18.84 0.03 -4.09
C ARG A 32 18.65 -1.34 -4.70
N GLU A 33 18.04 -2.26 -3.96
CA GLU A 33 17.87 -3.66 -4.37
C GLU A 33 16.64 -3.87 -5.27
N MET A 34 15.65 -2.98 -5.17
CA MET A 34 14.42 -3.08 -5.95
C MET A 34 14.11 -1.84 -6.79
N PRO A 35 15.05 -1.40 -7.66
CA PRO A 35 14.78 -0.28 -8.57
C PRO A 35 13.63 -0.60 -9.53
N ILE A 36 13.38 -1.88 -9.78
CA ILE A 36 12.32 -2.39 -10.65
C ILE A 36 10.94 -1.97 -10.15
N ILE A 37 10.70 -1.90 -8.83
CA ILE A 37 9.40 -1.47 -8.27
C ILE A 37 9.04 -0.08 -8.79
N GLN A 38 9.97 0.87 -8.67
CA GLN A 38 9.76 2.25 -9.11
C GLN A 38 9.64 2.33 -10.64
N MET A 39 10.42 1.53 -11.39
CA MET A 39 10.36 1.50 -12.86
C MET A 39 9.03 0.98 -13.41
N HIS A 40 8.34 0.11 -12.67
CA HIS A 40 7.02 -0.40 -13.03
C HIS A 40 5.88 0.46 -12.46
N GLY A 41 6.20 1.64 -11.91
CA GLY A 41 5.23 2.55 -11.31
C GLY A 41 4.71 2.09 -9.95
N GLY A 42 5.39 1.13 -9.32
CA GLY A 42 5.18 0.77 -7.91
C GLY A 42 5.66 1.87 -6.97
N THR A 43 5.17 1.85 -5.74
CA THR A 43 5.66 2.67 -4.63
C THR A 43 5.95 1.77 -3.45
N SER A 44 6.87 2.16 -2.57
CA SER A 44 7.12 1.46 -1.31
C SER A 44 7.17 2.47 -0.16
N ALA A 45 6.66 2.07 1.00
CA ALA A 45 6.70 2.86 2.21
C ALA A 45 6.92 1.94 3.41
N VAL A 46 7.88 2.27 4.27
CA VAL A 46 8.07 1.58 5.55
C VAL A 46 7.07 2.16 6.55
N ARG A 47 6.16 1.34 7.03
CA ARG A 47 5.08 1.72 7.96
C ARG A 47 5.54 1.67 9.41
N LYS A 48 6.32 0.65 9.74
CA LYS A 48 6.91 0.43 11.06
C LYS A 48 8.26 -0.24 10.88
N ALA A 49 9.24 0.15 11.67
CA ALA A 49 10.54 -0.50 11.73
C ALA A 49 11.09 -0.24 13.13
N ASP A 50 10.93 -1.24 13.99
CA ASP A 50 11.23 -1.15 15.40
C ASP A 50 12.43 -2.08 15.70
N PRO A 51 13.62 -1.53 15.99
CA PRO A 51 14.83 -2.31 16.21
C PRO A 51 14.88 -3.00 17.58
N GLU A 52 13.97 -2.66 18.50
CA GLU A 52 13.91 -3.26 19.83
C GLU A 52 13.08 -4.54 19.84
N THR A 53 11.95 -4.50 19.15
CA THR A 53 11.05 -5.65 18.94
C THR A 53 11.40 -6.47 17.71
N GLY A 54 12.22 -5.91 16.80
CA GLY A 54 12.58 -6.54 15.52
C GLY A 54 11.42 -6.61 14.52
N GLU A 55 10.34 -5.85 14.71
CA GLU A 55 9.17 -5.84 13.83
C GLU A 55 9.34 -4.82 12.69
N VAL A 56 9.28 -5.31 11.44
CA VAL A 56 9.32 -4.47 10.24
C VAL A 56 8.08 -4.67 9.40
N VAL A 57 7.37 -3.57 9.13
CA VAL A 57 6.18 -3.54 8.30
C VAL A 57 6.42 -2.66 7.08
N VAL A 58 6.38 -3.26 5.90
CA VAL A 58 6.55 -2.56 4.62
C VAL A 58 5.25 -2.63 3.83
N GLU A 59 4.86 -1.52 3.24
CA GLU A 59 3.71 -1.45 2.35
C GLU A 59 4.15 -1.13 0.93
N LEU A 60 3.75 -1.96 -0.03
CA LEU A 60 3.96 -1.73 -1.45
C LEU A 60 2.66 -1.24 -2.08
N GLY A 61 2.74 -0.18 -2.87
CA GLY A 61 1.61 0.42 -3.58
C GLY A 61 1.87 0.63 -5.06
N GLY A 62 1.01 1.40 -5.72
CA GLY A 62 1.16 1.73 -7.15
C GLY A 62 1.03 0.51 -8.07
N GLY A 63 1.95 0.35 -9.01
CA GLY A 63 2.00 -0.75 -9.99
C GLY A 63 2.15 -2.16 -9.41
N CYS A 64 2.52 -2.29 -8.13
CA CYS A 64 2.51 -3.60 -7.45
C CYS A 64 1.07 -4.11 -7.21
N LYS A 65 0.11 -3.19 -7.10
CA LYS A 65 -1.29 -3.48 -6.84
C LYS A 65 -1.95 -4.18 -8.03
N GLY A 66 -2.29 -5.46 -7.85
CA GLY A 66 -2.88 -6.30 -8.90
C GLY A 66 -1.88 -6.87 -9.91
N CYS A 67 -0.58 -6.80 -9.61
CA CYS A 67 0.44 -7.49 -10.38
C CYS A 67 0.59 -8.93 -9.89
N SER A 68 0.47 -9.92 -10.77
CA SER A 68 0.53 -11.35 -10.40
C SER A 68 1.89 -11.83 -9.90
N VAL A 69 2.93 -10.99 -10.01
CA VAL A 69 4.29 -11.28 -9.49
C VAL A 69 4.60 -10.51 -8.21
N SER A 70 3.61 -9.76 -7.69
CA SER A 70 3.78 -9.01 -6.44
C SER A 70 4.09 -9.94 -5.27
N ASP A 71 3.48 -11.13 -5.19
CA ASP A 71 3.78 -12.14 -4.16
C ASP A 71 5.24 -12.60 -4.16
N VAL A 72 5.86 -12.69 -5.34
CA VAL A 72 7.28 -13.04 -5.46
C VAL A 72 8.15 -11.90 -4.95
N THR A 73 7.75 -10.66 -5.25
CA THR A 73 8.48 -9.48 -4.79
C THR A 73 8.36 -9.30 -3.29
N THR A 74 7.17 -9.46 -2.70
CA THR A 74 6.97 -9.42 -1.24
C THR A 74 7.78 -10.50 -0.54
N GLY A 75 7.74 -11.74 -1.04
CA GLY A 75 8.52 -12.84 -0.45
C GLY A 75 10.04 -12.61 -0.52
N ASN A 76 10.54 -12.00 -1.60
CA ASN A 76 11.96 -11.64 -1.69
C ASN A 76 12.37 -10.55 -0.68
N ILE A 77 11.47 -9.59 -0.42
CA ILE A 77 11.70 -8.55 0.60
C ILE A 77 11.73 -9.17 1.99
N GLU A 78 10.75 -10.02 2.29
CA GLU A 78 10.68 -10.73 3.57
C GLU A 78 11.94 -11.56 3.80
N ALA A 79 12.35 -12.34 2.79
CA ALA A 79 13.54 -13.17 2.87
C ALA A 79 14.83 -12.36 3.04
N ALA A 80 14.94 -11.17 2.45
CA ALA A 80 16.14 -10.35 2.59
C ALA A 80 16.20 -9.58 3.92
N LEU A 81 15.05 -9.13 4.42
CA LEU A 81 14.98 -8.38 5.68
C LEU A 81 15.12 -9.30 6.90
N ILE A 82 14.63 -10.55 6.83
CA ILE A 82 14.79 -11.53 7.93
C ILE A 82 16.24 -11.99 8.12
N GLU A 83 17.13 -11.75 7.14
CA GLU A 83 18.57 -12.01 7.30
C GLU A 83 19.27 -10.98 8.21
N TRP A 84 18.59 -9.86 8.53
CA TRP A 84 19.19 -8.82 9.35
C TRP A 84 19.13 -9.22 10.83
N PRO A 85 20.23 -9.08 11.58
CA PRO A 85 20.29 -9.54 12.98
C PRO A 85 19.38 -8.75 13.93
N GLU A 86 18.94 -7.57 13.50
CA GLU A 86 18.07 -6.65 14.21
C GLU A 86 16.58 -6.84 13.87
N VAL A 87 16.23 -7.83 13.03
CA VAL A 87 14.86 -8.08 12.55
C VAL A 87 14.43 -9.50 12.93
N GLU A 88 13.30 -9.63 13.62
CA GLU A 88 12.71 -10.91 14.04
C GLU A 88 11.44 -11.24 13.26
N GLU A 89 10.65 -10.22 12.88
CA GLU A 89 9.40 -10.40 12.15
C GLU A 89 9.28 -9.38 11.01
N VAL A 90 8.95 -9.88 9.81
CA VAL A 90 8.73 -9.04 8.63
C VAL A 90 7.34 -9.27 8.09
N THR A 91 6.60 -8.18 7.89
CA THR A 91 5.29 -8.20 7.24
C THR A 91 5.31 -7.26 6.04
N VAL A 92 5.16 -7.81 4.84
CA VAL A 92 5.01 -6.99 3.62
C VAL A 92 3.57 -7.04 3.15
N ARG A 93 2.96 -5.87 2.97
CA ARG A 93 1.55 -5.73 2.56
C ARG A 93 1.45 -5.07 1.20
N VAL A 94 0.59 -5.63 0.35
CA VAL A 94 0.14 -5.00 -0.89
C VAL A 94 -1.36 -4.76 -0.75
N PRO A 95 -1.82 -3.52 -0.53
CA PRO A 95 -3.24 -3.26 -0.40
C PRO A 95 -3.92 -3.51 -1.75
N ASP A 96 -4.92 -4.39 -1.75
CA ASP A 96 -5.71 -4.71 -2.94
C ASP A 96 -6.50 -3.50 -3.46
N ALA A 97 -6.83 -3.52 -4.76
CA ALA A 97 -7.72 -2.53 -5.38
C ALA A 97 -9.10 -2.48 -4.76
N ARG A 98 -9.60 -3.63 -4.30
CA ARG A 98 -10.88 -3.73 -3.60
C ARG A 98 -10.83 -3.07 -2.21
N ASP A 99 -9.69 -3.12 -1.51
CA ASP A 99 -9.57 -2.55 -0.16
C ASP A 99 -9.34 -1.04 -0.20
N SER A 100 -8.56 -0.51 -1.14
CA SER A 100 -8.34 0.95 -1.22
C SER A 100 -9.50 1.73 -1.83
N LEU A 101 -10.48 1.08 -2.46
CA LEU A 101 -11.67 1.72 -3.02
C LEU A 101 -12.90 1.63 -2.12
N GLY A 102 -12.75 1.13 -0.89
CA GLY A 102 -13.85 0.76 -0.02
C GLY A 102 -14.37 -0.62 -0.42
N GLY A 103 -14.41 -1.53 0.54
CA GLY A 103 -14.78 -2.93 0.36
C GLY A 103 -16.18 -3.16 -0.24
N PRO A 104 -16.66 -4.41 -0.26
CA PRO A 104 -17.88 -4.82 -0.97
C PRO A 104 -19.19 -4.13 -0.52
N ASP A 105 -19.13 -3.28 0.50
CA ASP A 105 -20.25 -2.51 1.07
C ASP A 105 -20.31 -1.04 0.63
N GLN A 106 -19.59 -0.62 -0.41
CA GLN A 106 -19.94 0.65 -1.05
C GLN A 106 -21.27 0.48 -1.78
N PRO A 107 -22.35 1.19 -1.39
CA PRO A 107 -23.60 1.15 -2.12
C PRO A 107 -23.32 1.53 -3.57
N GLU A 108 -23.74 0.65 -4.48
CA GLU A 108 -23.62 0.82 -5.92
C GLU A 108 -24.33 2.09 -6.39
N SER A 109 -23.72 3.27 -6.27
CA SER A 109 -24.14 4.53 -6.91
C SER A 109 -23.23 5.69 -6.50
N ILE A 110 -22.16 5.92 -7.25
CA ILE A 110 -21.42 7.21 -7.18
C ILE A 110 -21.30 7.94 -8.53
N MET A 111 -21.88 7.38 -9.58
CA MET A 111 -22.31 8.15 -10.74
C MET A 111 -23.80 7.90 -10.89
N GLY A 112 -24.61 8.93 -10.58
CA GLY A 112 -26.08 8.91 -10.56
C GLY A 112 -26.72 8.52 -11.90
N VAL A 113 -26.54 7.28 -12.30
CA VAL A 113 -27.28 6.60 -13.32
C VAL A 113 -28.06 5.53 -12.59
N ASP A 114 -29.21 5.95 -12.06
CA ASP A 114 -30.28 5.06 -11.67
C ASP A 114 -30.62 4.20 -12.88
N ARG A 115 -30.08 2.97 -12.92
CA ARG A 115 -30.39 2.00 -13.99
C ARG A 115 -31.82 1.48 -13.89
N THR A 116 -32.57 1.93 -12.90
CA THR A 116 -33.92 1.44 -12.65
C THR A 116 -34.98 2.31 -13.33
N GLU A 117 -34.74 3.61 -13.58
CA GLU A 117 -35.80 4.49 -14.13
C GLU A 117 -35.24 5.60 -15.03
N GLY A 118 -35.44 5.49 -16.36
CA GLY A 118 -35.15 6.60 -17.28
C GLY A 118 -35.02 6.24 -18.76
N GLY A 119 -36.08 5.72 -19.39
CA GLY A 119 -36.12 5.52 -20.83
C GLY A 119 -36.07 6.83 -21.63
N ARG A 120 -35.32 6.84 -22.74
CA ARG A 120 -35.57 7.68 -23.94
C ARG A 120 -35.00 7.00 -25.19
N GLY A 121 -35.89 6.70 -26.14
CA GLY A 121 -35.56 6.62 -27.56
C GLY A 121 -35.43 5.22 -28.16
N ASP A 122 -36.59 4.60 -28.43
CA ASP A 122 -36.91 4.05 -29.75
C ASP A 122 -35.72 3.72 -30.69
N TRP A 123 -35.31 2.46 -30.72
CA TRP A 123 -34.62 1.85 -31.87
C TRP A 123 -35.54 0.84 -32.56
N GLY A 124 -36.81 1.20 -32.69
CA GLY A 124 -37.80 0.46 -33.44
C GLY A 124 -37.98 1.06 -34.84
N SER A 125 -37.50 0.33 -35.85
CA SER A 125 -37.82 0.50 -37.29
C SER A 125 -36.84 1.34 -38.11
N SER A 126 -35.75 0.70 -38.54
CA SER A 126 -35.28 0.87 -39.92
C SER A 126 -34.69 -0.45 -40.37
N ASN A 127 -35.50 -1.18 -41.13
CA ASN A 127 -35.10 -2.39 -41.83
C ASN A 127 -34.94 -2.01 -43.33
N PRO A 128 -33.80 -1.45 -43.78
CA PRO A 128 -33.58 -1.20 -45.21
C PRO A 128 -33.17 -2.51 -45.87
N GLY A 129 -34.13 -3.41 -46.00
CA GLY A 129 -33.91 -4.75 -46.50
C GLY A 129 -35.20 -5.35 -47.01
N LYS A 130 -35.93 -4.59 -47.84
CA LYS A 130 -37.05 -5.07 -48.66
C LYS A 130 -37.09 -4.31 -50.00
N ASP A 131 -36.62 -5.02 -51.03
CA ASP A 131 -37.20 -5.09 -52.38
C ASP A 131 -37.67 -3.78 -53.05
N HIS A 132 -36.83 -3.24 -53.94
CA HIS A 132 -37.28 -2.49 -55.11
C HIS A 132 -37.07 -3.35 -56.36
N LEU A 133 -38.17 -3.97 -56.81
CA LEU A 133 -38.44 -4.20 -58.23
C LEU A 133 -38.94 -2.88 -58.84
#